data_AF-A0A7M4D2B0-F1
#
_entry.id   AF-A0A7M4D2B0-F1
#
_cell.length_a   1.000
_cell.length_b   1.000
_cell.length_c   1.000
_cell.angle_alpha   90.00
_cell.angle_beta   90.00
_cell.angle_gamma   90.00
#
_symmetry.space_group_name_H-M   'P 1'
#
loop_
_entity.id
_entity.type
_entity.pdbx_description
1 polymer ?
#
loop_
_entity_poly.entity_id
_entity_poly.type
_entity_poly.pdbx_seq_one_letter_code
_entity_poly.pdbx_strand_id
1 'polypeptide(L)'
;MIKSKCILICTCLFFFFAIGCEKSTESDMGNVSFGVNTHLINCISVAEVFIDNKSQGLIPGFCDTIINCDSVNTLNLKIAVGKHSYYIELKEQSSSCCNEQSGDFELKDNECVKIFFDLKKSE
;
A
#
# COMPACT_ATOMS: atom_id res chain seq x y z
N MET A 1 36.82 46.69 50.06
CA MET A 1 35.53 46.04 50.39
C MET A 1 34.48 46.84 49.63
N ILE A 2 33.67 46.34 48.69
CA ILE A 2 33.01 45.04 48.48
C ILE A 2 32.98 44.73 46.97
N LYS A 3 33.06 43.42 46.68
CA LYS A 3 32.96 42.76 45.37
C LYS A 3 31.59 43.00 44.74
N SER A 4 31.51 43.09 43.41
CA SER A 4 30.43 42.41 42.70
C SER A 4 30.83 42.08 41.27
N LYS A 5 31.09 40.78 41.06
CA LYS A 5 31.26 40.13 39.77
C LYS A 5 29.88 39.92 39.12
N CYS A 6 29.89 39.47 37.87
CA CYS A 6 28.78 38.87 37.14
C CYS A 6 27.86 39.85 36.38
N ILE A 7 28.45 40.61 35.44
CA ILE A 7 27.68 40.98 34.25
C ILE A 7 27.67 39.76 33.31
N LEU A 8 26.63 38.96 33.55
CA LEU A 8 25.79 38.32 32.54
C LEU A 8 26.49 37.84 31.26
N ILE A 9 27.08 36.65 31.36
CA ILE A 9 27.23 35.71 30.24
C ILE A 9 25.81 35.31 29.82
N CYS A 10 25.17 36.09 28.95
CA CYS A 10 23.79 35.84 28.51
C CYS A 10 23.65 35.91 26.98
N THR A 11 24.70 35.50 26.26
CA THR A 11 24.72 35.57 24.78
C THR A 11 25.23 34.29 24.11
N CYS A 12 25.17 33.14 24.81
CA CYS A 12 25.55 31.83 24.27
C CYS A 12 24.39 30.81 24.30
N LEU A 13 23.14 31.26 24.26
CA LEU A 13 21.95 30.39 24.31
C LEU A 13 21.13 30.38 23.00
N PHE A 14 21.73 30.81 21.88
CA PHE A 14 21.04 30.87 20.58
C PHE A 14 21.60 29.92 19.50
N PHE A 15 22.53 29.02 19.82
CA PHE A 15 23.15 28.11 18.84
C PHE A 15 22.83 26.62 19.05
N PHE A 16 21.74 26.32 19.75
CA PHE A 16 21.13 24.99 19.79
C PHE A 16 19.71 25.02 19.23
N PHE A 17 19.45 25.85 18.21
CA PHE A 17 18.38 25.53 17.28
C PHE A 17 18.81 24.26 16.58
N ALA A 18 18.34 23.17 17.16
CA ALA A 18 18.30 21.84 16.63
C ALA A 18 18.20 21.91 15.12
N ILE A 19 19.34 21.64 14.47
CA ILE A 19 19.37 21.04 13.14
C ILE A 19 18.79 19.65 13.39
N GLY A 20 17.47 19.59 13.58
CA GLY A 20 16.71 18.37 13.47
C GLY A 20 16.92 17.96 12.03
N CYS A 21 17.83 17.01 11.83
CA CYS A 21 17.82 16.19 10.64
C CYS A 21 16.39 15.65 10.54
N GLU A 22 15.56 16.28 9.70
CA GLU A 22 14.45 15.58 9.07
C GLU A 22 15.13 14.43 8.35
N LYS A 23 15.19 13.29 9.04
CA LYS A 23 15.57 12.03 8.44
C LYS A 23 14.59 11.91 7.28
N SER A 24 15.11 12.10 6.07
CA SER A 24 14.29 12.02 4.86
C SER A 24 13.56 10.70 4.97
N THR A 25 12.27 10.76 5.24
CA THR A 25 11.37 9.64 5.06
C THR A 25 11.31 9.44 3.56
N GLU A 26 12.36 8.85 2.98
CA GLU A 26 12.12 7.79 2.01
C GLU A 26 11.17 6.88 2.77
N SER A 27 9.89 6.97 2.43
CA SER A 27 8.88 6.12 3.06
C SER A 27 9.38 4.71 2.85
N ASP A 28 9.55 3.94 3.92
CA ASP A 28 9.84 2.53 3.78
C ASP A 28 8.75 1.96 2.86
N MET A 29 9.15 1.27 1.79
CA MET A 29 8.23 0.76 0.77
C MET A 29 8.19 -0.77 0.87
N GLY A 30 7.00 -1.36 0.86
CA GLY A 30 6.80 -2.81 0.80
C GLY A 30 6.24 -3.26 -0.56
N ASN A 31 6.14 -4.58 -0.76
CA ASN A 31 5.59 -5.15 -1.98
C ASN A 31 4.22 -5.79 -1.72
N VAL A 32 3.28 -5.56 -2.62
CA VAL A 32 1.97 -6.19 -2.59
C VAL A 32 1.61 -6.73 -3.97
N SER A 33 1.01 -7.92 -4.00
CA SER A 33 0.55 -8.56 -5.23
C SER A 33 -0.91 -8.94 -5.16
N PHE A 34 -1.65 -8.54 -6.19
CA PHE A 34 -3.05 -8.86 -6.37
C PHE A 34 -3.22 -9.86 -7.51
N GLY A 35 -3.97 -10.93 -7.26
CA GLY A 35 -4.23 -11.99 -8.22
C GLY A 35 -5.68 -12.46 -8.13
N VAL A 36 -6.26 -12.83 -9.26
CA VAL A 36 -7.66 -13.25 -9.33
C VAL A 36 -7.78 -14.58 -10.07
N ASN A 37 -8.64 -15.45 -9.55
CA ASN A 37 -9.11 -16.64 -10.23
C ASN A 37 -10.54 -16.42 -10.72
N THR A 38 -10.73 -16.46 -12.04
CA THR A 38 -12.03 -16.34 -12.70
C THR A 38 -12.43 -17.62 -13.44
N HIS A 39 -11.74 -18.75 -13.22
CA HIS A 39 -12.03 -20.01 -13.90
C HIS A 39 -13.50 -20.47 -13.74
N LEU A 40 -14.23 -19.88 -12.79
CA LEU A 40 -15.62 -20.17 -12.48
C LEU A 40 -16.62 -19.10 -12.98
N ILE A 41 -16.16 -17.98 -13.56
CA ILE A 41 -17.02 -16.82 -13.91
C ILE A 41 -16.67 -16.27 -15.31
N ASN A 42 -17.47 -16.64 -16.32
CA ASN A 42 -17.28 -16.28 -17.74
C ASN A 42 -17.59 -14.81 -18.11
N CYS A 43 -18.01 -13.99 -17.16
CA CYS A 43 -18.54 -12.64 -17.41
C CYS A 43 -17.57 -11.51 -17.01
N ILE A 44 -16.46 -11.84 -16.37
CA ILE A 44 -15.45 -10.85 -15.96
C ILE A 44 -14.43 -10.70 -17.08
N SER A 45 -14.26 -9.47 -17.56
CA SER A 45 -13.27 -9.16 -18.59
C SER A 45 -11.98 -8.61 -17.98
N VAL A 46 -12.07 -7.79 -16.94
CA VAL A 46 -10.91 -7.23 -16.23
C VAL A 46 -11.24 -6.99 -14.75
N ALA A 47 -10.21 -6.98 -13.91
CA ALA A 47 -10.29 -6.62 -12.50
C ALA A 47 -9.38 -5.40 -12.22
N GLU A 48 -9.95 -4.31 -11.74
CA GLU A 48 -9.22 -3.10 -11.35
C GLU A 48 -9.03 -3.04 -9.85
N VAL A 49 -7.81 -2.75 -9.42
CA VAL A 49 -7.44 -2.67 -8.01
C VAL A 49 -7.38 -1.21 -7.57
N PHE A 50 -8.01 -0.93 -6.45
CA PHE A 50 -7.94 0.35 -5.78
C PHE A 50 -7.33 0.16 -4.39
N ILE A 51 -6.41 1.05 -4.02
CA ILE A 51 -5.81 1.13 -2.69
C ILE A 51 -5.99 2.54 -2.17
N ASP A 52 -6.50 2.69 -0.94
CA ASP A 52 -6.82 3.99 -0.32
C ASP A 52 -7.66 4.89 -1.25
N ASN A 53 -8.67 4.29 -1.90
CA ASN A 53 -9.55 4.91 -2.88
C ASN A 53 -8.87 5.46 -4.15
N LYS A 54 -7.67 4.96 -4.49
CA LYS A 54 -6.95 5.32 -5.71
C LYS A 54 -6.71 4.10 -6.59
N SER A 55 -7.05 4.21 -7.87
CA SER A 55 -6.75 3.17 -8.86
C SER A 55 -5.25 2.94 -8.95
N GLN A 56 -4.85 1.68 -8.84
CA GLN A 56 -3.47 1.22 -8.98
C GLN A 56 -3.22 0.51 -10.31
N GLY A 57 -4.28 0.06 -10.99
CA GLY A 57 -4.20 -0.60 -12.29
C GLY A 57 -5.05 -1.87 -12.37
N LEU A 58 -4.91 -2.54 -13.51
CA LEU A 58 -5.65 -3.76 -13.83
C LEU A 58 -4.80 -5.01 -13.52
N ILE A 59 -5.44 -6.06 -13.02
CA ILE A 59 -4.82 -7.38 -12.96
C ILE A 59 -4.74 -7.92 -14.40
N PRO A 60 -3.54 -8.27 -14.91
CA PRO A 60 -3.33 -8.54 -16.33
C PRO A 60 -3.88 -9.88 -16.81
N GLY A 61 -4.22 -10.78 -15.91
CA GLY A 61 -4.75 -12.09 -16.27
C GLY A 61 -5.28 -12.85 -15.06
N PHE A 62 -5.41 -14.17 -15.23
CA PHE A 62 -5.92 -15.08 -14.21
C PHE A 62 -4.81 -15.98 -13.69
N CYS A 63 -4.88 -16.32 -12.40
CA CYS A 63 -3.97 -17.25 -11.76
C CYS A 63 -4.70 -18.07 -10.69
N ASP A 64 -4.24 -19.29 -10.44
CA ASP A 64 -4.80 -20.15 -9.39
C ASP A 64 -4.25 -19.83 -7.99
N THR A 65 -3.08 -19.20 -7.91
CA THR A 65 -2.43 -18.82 -6.65
C THR A 65 -1.33 -17.78 -6.88
N ILE A 66 -0.92 -17.10 -5.81
CA ILE A 66 0.22 -16.16 -5.79
C ILE A 66 1.37 -16.79 -4.97
N ILE A 67 2.43 -17.20 -5.67
CA ILE A 67 3.59 -17.83 -5.02
C ILE A 67 4.46 -16.76 -4.37
N ASN A 68 4.79 -15.70 -5.13
CA ASN A 68 5.66 -14.58 -4.75
C ASN A 68 5.12 -13.24 -5.28
N CYS A 69 5.73 -12.12 -4.85
CA CYS A 69 5.29 -10.78 -5.29
C CYS A 69 5.69 -10.39 -6.71
N ASP A 70 6.32 -11.31 -7.45
CA ASP A 70 6.73 -11.14 -8.85
C ASP A 70 6.05 -12.17 -9.76
N SER A 71 4.93 -12.73 -9.29
CA SER A 71 4.18 -13.72 -10.05
C SER A 71 3.69 -13.13 -11.37
N VAL A 72 3.62 -13.97 -12.39
CA VAL A 72 3.00 -13.60 -13.66
C VAL A 72 1.48 -13.59 -13.51
N ASN A 73 0.79 -12.82 -14.35
CA ASN A 73 -0.66 -12.64 -14.31
C ASN A 73 -1.20 -12.00 -13.01
N THR A 74 -0.35 -11.36 -12.22
CA THR A 74 -0.72 -10.57 -11.03
C THR A 74 -0.40 -9.09 -11.22
N LEU A 75 -1.10 -8.23 -10.50
CA LEU A 75 -0.74 -6.81 -10.36
C LEU A 75 0.22 -6.69 -9.18
N ASN A 76 1.48 -6.38 -9.46
CA ASN A 76 2.55 -6.27 -8.46
C ASN A 76 2.87 -4.79 -8.25
N LEU A 77 2.78 -4.32 -7.00
CA LEU A 77 2.93 -2.91 -6.64
C LEU A 77 3.95 -2.75 -5.51
N LYS A 78 4.70 -1.65 -5.58
CA LYS A 78 5.55 -1.18 -4.50
C LYS A 78 4.92 0.08 -3.91
N ILE A 79 4.44 0.00 -2.68
CA ILE A 79 3.71 1.09 -1.99
C ILE A 79 4.31 1.34 -0.61
N ALA A 80 3.91 2.44 0.03
CA ALA A 80 4.39 2.80 1.36
C ALA A 80 4.03 1.70 2.39
N VAL A 81 4.92 1.49 3.36
CA VAL A 81 4.68 0.66 4.55
C VAL A 81 3.59 1.32 5.41
N GLY A 82 2.69 0.51 5.97
CA GLY A 82 1.58 1.00 6.77
C GLY A 82 0.29 0.22 6.55
N LYS A 83 -0.81 0.79 7.05
CA LYS A 83 -2.15 0.23 6.90
C LYS A 83 -2.83 0.83 5.68
N HIS A 84 -3.45 -0.03 4.91
CA HIS A 84 -4.13 0.31 3.67
C HIS A 84 -5.47 -0.40 3.60
N SER A 85 -6.44 0.24 2.95
CA SER A 85 -7.65 -0.42 2.50
C SER A 85 -7.55 -0.69 1.00
N TYR A 86 -8.19 -1.77 0.55
CA TYR A 86 -8.32 -2.07 -0.87
C TYR A 86 -9.77 -2.39 -1.22
N TYR A 87 -10.11 -2.17 -2.49
CA TYR A 87 -11.25 -2.81 -3.11
C TYR A 87 -10.92 -3.17 -4.56
N ILE A 88 -11.61 -4.18 -5.08
CA ILE A 88 -11.51 -4.59 -6.47
C ILE A 88 -12.84 -4.36 -7.17
N GLU A 89 -12.76 -3.64 -8.28
CA GLU A 89 -13.87 -3.47 -9.20
C GLU A 89 -13.72 -4.46 -10.35
N LEU A 90 -14.69 -5.35 -10.51
CA LEU A 90 -14.76 -6.24 -11.66
C LEU A 90 -15.51 -5.52 -12.78
N LYS A 91 -14.85 -5.31 -13.92
CA LYS A 91 -15.50 -4.74 -15.10
C LYS A 91 -15.91 -5.85 -16.05
N GLU A 92 -17.18 -5.81 -16.40
CA GLU A 92 -17.86 -6.86 -17.14
C GLU A 92 -17.89 -6.62 -18.65
N GLN A 93 -18.17 -7.70 -19.39
CA GLN A 93 -18.80 -7.60 -20.72
C GLN A 93 -20.33 -7.68 -20.66
N SER A 94 -20.92 -8.19 -19.58
CA SER A 94 -22.37 -8.45 -19.45
C SER A 94 -22.87 -8.27 -18.02
N SER A 95 -23.98 -7.55 -17.87
CA SER A 95 -24.54 -6.87 -16.67
C SER A 95 -24.95 -7.73 -15.45
N SER A 96 -24.34 -8.89 -15.16
CA SER A 96 -24.91 -9.88 -14.21
C SER A 96 -23.94 -10.51 -13.21
N CYS A 97 -22.70 -10.04 -13.15
CA CYS A 97 -21.56 -10.58 -12.41
C CYS A 97 -20.81 -9.49 -11.62
N CYS A 98 -21.55 -8.69 -10.86
CA CYS A 98 -20.97 -7.71 -9.96
C CYS A 98 -20.64 -8.38 -8.62
N ASN A 99 -19.40 -8.82 -8.44
CA ASN A 99 -18.85 -9.13 -7.12
C ASN A 99 -17.78 -8.08 -6.79
N GLU A 100 -18.09 -7.18 -5.87
CA GLU A 100 -17.09 -6.28 -5.28
C GLU A 100 -16.48 -6.97 -4.07
N GLN A 101 -15.15 -6.97 -3.96
CA GLN A 101 -14.47 -7.46 -2.77
C GLN A 101 -13.52 -6.38 -2.25
N SER A 102 -13.64 -6.11 -0.96
CA SER A 102 -12.84 -5.12 -0.25
C SER A 102 -12.25 -5.72 1.03
N GLY A 103 -11.23 -5.05 1.56
CA GLY A 103 -10.59 -5.46 2.80
C GLY A 103 -9.48 -4.49 3.20
N ASP A 104 -8.84 -4.81 4.30
CA ASP A 104 -7.71 -4.04 4.83
C ASP A 104 -6.47 -4.93 4.91
N PHE A 105 -5.29 -4.32 4.76
CA PHE A 105 -4.01 -4.98 4.95
C PHE A 105 -2.99 -4.05 5.60
N GLU A 106 -1.98 -4.65 6.24
CA GLU A 106 -0.84 -3.93 6.81
C GLU A 106 0.42 -4.42 6.10
N LEU A 107 1.14 -3.49 5.48
CA LEU A 107 2.38 -3.74 4.78
C LEU A 107 3.54 -3.39 5.70
N LYS A 108 4.45 -4.34 5.93
CA LYS A 108 5.68 -4.10 6.70
C LYS A 108 6.88 -4.00 5.78
N ASP A 109 7.97 -3.41 6.29
CA ASP A 109 9.21 -3.30 5.55
C ASP A 109 9.73 -4.69 5.12
N ASN A 110 10.18 -4.78 3.87
CA ASN A 110 10.62 -6.02 3.22
C ASN A 110 9.61 -7.19 3.23
N GLU A 111 8.33 -6.92 3.50
CA GLU A 111 7.26 -7.93 3.41
C GLU A 111 6.64 -7.95 2.01
N CYS A 112 6.17 -9.14 1.62
CA CYS A 112 5.36 -9.37 0.43
C CYS A 112 3.95 -9.76 0.86
N VAL A 113 3.01 -8.84 0.75
CA VAL A 113 1.59 -9.12 1.00
C VAL A 113 0.95 -9.65 -0.28
N LYS A 114 0.24 -10.77 -0.17
CA LYS A 114 -0.39 -11.44 -1.30
C LYS A 114 -1.89 -11.48 -1.09
N ILE A 115 -2.63 -10.79 -1.95
CA ILE A 115 -4.08 -10.68 -1.85
C ILE A 115 -4.68 -11.40 -3.07
N PHE A 116 -5.37 -12.50 -2.79
CA PHE A 116 -5.88 -13.40 -3.82
C PHE A 116 -7.40 -13.49 -3.76
N PHE A 117 -8.04 -13.43 -4.92
CA PHE A 117 -9.48 -13.34 -5.08
C PHE A 117 -9.97 -14.56 -5.86
N ASP A 118 -10.64 -15.48 -5.15
CA ASP A 118 -11.30 -16.63 -5.76
C ASP A 118 -12.76 -16.26 -6.04
N LEU A 119 -13.04 -15.94 -7.31
CA LEU A 119 -14.36 -15.52 -7.71
C LEU A 119 -15.20 -16.75 -8.05
N LYS A 120 -16.11 -17.09 -7.15
CA LYS A 120 -17.10 -18.15 -7.35
C LYS A 120 -18.41 -17.55 -7.84
N LYS A 121 -19.09 -18.25 -8.74
CA LYS A 121 -20.46 -17.94 -9.11
C LYS A 121 -21.31 -18.01 -7.83
N SER A 122 -22.00 -16.92 -7.48
CA SER A 122 -22.98 -16.97 -6.39
C SER A 122 -24.09 -17.93 -6.79
N GLU A 123 -24.31 -18.96 -5.98
CA GLU A 123 -25.42 -19.91 -6.14
C GLU A 123 -26.77 -19.27 -5.80
#